data_AF-A0A9P9DVA6-F1
#
_entry.id   AF-A0A9P9DVA6-F1
#
_cell.length_a   1.000
_cell.length_b   1.000
_cell.length_c   1.000
_cell.angle_alpha   90.00
_cell.angle_beta   90.00
_cell.angle_gamma   90.00
#
_symmetry.space_group_name_H-M   'P 1'
#
loop_
_entity.id
_entity.type
_entity.pdbx_description
1 polymer ?
#
loop_
_entity_poly.entity_id
_entity_poly.type
_entity_poly.pdbx_seq_one_letter_code
_entity_poly.pdbx_strand_id
1 'polypeptide(L)'
;MAQVTPNNAGARNVGSGNGSQFITGGCVSNADCSSACCSRVAATGDGVCSAEAASLQNGKTGCGFNDPNAAQVIAAAKAQVAQQGFKRVVRKE
;
A
#
# COMPACT_ATOMS: atom_id res chain seq x y z
N MET A 1 5.35 20.63 -0.02
CA MET A 1 6.31 19.52 0.18
C MET A 1 5.84 18.38 -0.69
N ALA A 2 6.69 17.74 -1.49
CA ALA A 2 6.27 16.55 -2.23
C ALA A 2 5.89 15.47 -1.20
N GLN A 3 4.77 14.77 -1.42
CA GLN A 3 4.27 13.75 -0.53
C GLN A 3 4.05 12.47 -1.30
N VAL A 4 4.31 11.34 -0.65
CA VAL A 4 4.07 10.04 -1.25
C VAL A 4 2.60 9.68 -1.05
N THR A 5 1.93 9.34 -2.13
CA THR A 5 0.59 8.76 -2.11
C THR A 5 0.72 7.29 -2.50
N PRO A 6 -0.07 6.38 -1.90
CA PRO A 6 -0.06 4.97 -2.28
C PRO A 6 -0.23 4.77 -3.78
N ASN A 7 0.67 4.01 -4.41
CA ASN A 7 0.56 3.67 -5.82
C ASN A 7 -0.56 2.66 -6.04
N ASN A 8 -1.57 3.05 -6.83
CA ASN A 8 -2.76 2.25 -7.07
C ASN A 8 -2.47 0.92 -7.79
N ALA A 9 -1.34 0.74 -8.48
CA ALA A 9 -1.00 -0.52 -9.15
C ALA A 9 -0.96 -1.72 -8.17
N GLY A 10 -0.65 -1.46 -6.90
CA GLY A 10 -0.61 -2.45 -5.83
C GLY A 10 -1.93 -2.64 -5.07
N ALA A 11 -3.02 -1.98 -5.48
CA ALA A 11 -4.28 -1.99 -4.74
C ALA A 11 -4.84 -3.41 -4.49
N ARG A 12 -4.52 -4.38 -5.37
CA ARG A 12 -4.92 -5.80 -5.22
C ARG A 12 -4.31 -6.50 -4.01
N ASN A 13 -3.18 -6.01 -3.53
CA ASN A 13 -2.38 -6.64 -2.50
C ASN A 13 -2.49 -5.93 -1.14
N VAL A 14 -3.24 -4.83 -1.05
CA VAL A 14 -3.47 -4.09 0.20
C VAL A 14 -4.27 -4.99 1.16
N GLY A 15 -3.71 -5.25 2.35
CA GLY A 15 -4.30 -6.13 3.37
C GLY A 15 -4.17 -7.62 3.07
N SER A 16 -3.28 -8.01 2.16
CA SER A 16 -3.00 -9.42 1.86
C SER A 16 -2.13 -10.09 2.93
N GLY A 17 -1.34 -9.31 3.68
CA GLY A 17 -0.51 -9.82 4.78
C GLY A 17 0.54 -10.85 4.40
N ASN A 18 0.90 -10.95 3.11
CA ASN A 18 1.80 -11.97 2.57
C ASN A 18 3.09 -11.40 1.95
N GLY A 19 3.41 -10.13 2.24
CA GLY A 19 4.59 -9.44 1.72
C GLY A 19 4.57 -9.16 0.23
N SER A 20 3.42 -9.26 -0.45
CA SER A 20 3.33 -9.06 -1.90
C SER A 20 3.38 -7.60 -2.35
N GLN A 21 3.30 -6.63 -1.42
CA GLN A 21 3.38 -5.22 -1.78
C GLN A 21 4.79 -4.70 -2.03
N PHE A 22 4.90 -3.89 -3.07
CA PHE A 22 6.14 -3.19 -3.46
C PHE A 22 6.25 -1.82 -2.78
N ILE A 23 7.47 -1.29 -2.73
CA ILE A 23 7.75 0.07 -2.21
C ILE A 23 6.89 1.11 -2.93
N THR A 24 6.32 2.06 -2.19
CA THR A 24 5.33 3.08 -2.62
C THR A 24 3.90 2.60 -2.80
N GLY A 25 3.62 1.30 -2.81
CA GLY A 25 2.24 0.85 -2.83
C GLY A 25 1.59 0.89 -1.44
N GLY A 26 0.26 0.84 -1.39
CA GLY A 26 -0.49 0.96 -0.14
C GLY A 26 -0.31 -0.23 0.79
N CYS A 27 -0.43 -0.01 2.10
CA CYS A 27 -0.40 -1.06 3.13
C CYS A 27 -1.28 -0.67 4.31
N VAL A 28 -1.76 -1.68 5.05
CA VAL A 28 -2.43 -1.50 6.34
C VAL A 28 -1.60 -2.05 7.49
N SER A 29 -0.56 -2.82 7.19
CA SER A 29 0.40 -3.36 8.16
C SER A 29 1.75 -3.66 7.49
N ASN A 30 2.80 -3.85 8.31
CA ASN A 30 4.10 -4.32 7.82
C ASN A 30 4.02 -5.64 7.02
N ALA A 31 3.05 -6.51 7.35
CA ALA A 31 2.89 -7.80 6.71
C ALA A 31 2.47 -7.68 5.22
N ASP A 32 1.94 -6.54 4.79
CA ASP A 32 1.62 -6.34 3.38
C ASP A 32 2.90 -6.16 2.54
N CYS A 33 3.92 -5.51 3.10
CA CYS A 33 5.08 -5.02 2.37
C CYS A 33 6.19 -6.08 2.25
N SER A 34 6.73 -6.26 1.04
CA SER A 34 7.93 -7.08 0.81
C SER A 34 9.13 -6.58 1.62
N SER A 35 9.21 -5.28 1.88
CA SER A 35 10.23 -4.65 2.73
C SER A 35 9.98 -4.77 4.23
N ALA A 36 8.90 -5.44 4.65
CA ALA A 36 8.43 -5.49 6.04
C ALA A 36 8.23 -4.12 6.71
N CYS A 37 8.13 -3.04 5.94
CA CYS A 37 8.00 -1.68 6.46
C CYS A 37 6.82 -0.96 5.81
N CYS A 38 5.73 -0.88 6.55
CA CYS A 38 4.59 -0.01 6.26
C CYS A 38 4.77 1.30 7.03
N SER A 39 4.84 2.43 6.31
CA SER A 39 5.01 3.75 6.90
C SER A 39 3.79 4.62 6.71
N ARG A 40 3.37 5.29 7.77
CA ARG A 40 2.28 6.27 7.70
C ARG A 40 2.77 7.57 7.07
N VAL A 41 1.98 8.14 6.16
CA VAL A 41 2.18 9.48 5.62
C VAL A 41 1.51 10.49 6.55
N ALA A 42 2.27 11.43 7.10
CA ALA A 42 1.80 12.32 8.15
C ALA A 42 0.60 13.19 7.74
N ALA A 43 0.52 13.58 6.47
CA ALA A 43 -0.52 14.50 6.00
C ALA A 43 -1.84 13.83 5.61
N THR A 44 -1.80 12.60 5.13
CA THR A 44 -3.01 11.88 4.71
C THR A 44 -3.45 10.83 5.73
N GLY A 45 -2.52 10.35 6.55
CA GLY A 45 -2.75 9.20 7.43
C GLY A 45 -2.62 7.85 6.72
N ASP A 46 -2.37 7.83 5.41
CA ASP A 46 -2.30 6.59 4.63
C ASP A 46 -1.04 5.78 4.95
N GLY A 47 -1.17 4.45 4.89
CA GLY A 47 -0.05 3.53 4.92
C GLY A 47 0.57 3.33 3.55
N VAL A 48 1.90 3.45 3.47
CA VAL A 48 2.67 3.20 2.25
C VAL A 48 3.89 2.33 2.54
N CYS A 49 4.11 1.30 1.73
CA CYS A 49 5.30 0.48 1.84
C CYS A 49 6.54 1.31 1.57
N SER A 50 7.53 1.21 2.43
CA SER A 50 8.77 1.97 2.36
C SER A 50 9.98 1.06 2.55
N ALA A 51 11.13 1.45 2.00
CA ALA A 51 12.38 0.89 2.47
C ALA A 51 12.67 1.44 3.88
N GLU A 52 13.32 0.66 4.74
CA GLU A 52 13.61 1.08 6.12
C GLU A 52 14.40 2.39 6.16
N ALA A 53 15.43 2.52 5.31
CA ALA A 53 16.24 3.73 5.15
C ALA A 53 15.44 4.97 4.68
N ALA A 54 14.27 4.78 4.09
CA ALA A 54 13.39 5.84 3.59
C ALA A 54 12.13 6.04 4.43
N SER A 55 11.98 5.33 5.55
CA SER A 55 10.75 5.32 6.36
C SER A 55 10.41 6.66 7.02
N LEU A 56 11.36 7.58 7.12
CA LEU A 56 11.18 8.95 7.66
C LEU A 56 11.26 10.04 6.58
N GLN A 57 11.43 9.66 5.32
CA GLN A 57 11.59 10.60 4.22
C GLN A 57 10.22 10.92 3.58
N ASN A 58 10.14 12.05 2.87
CA ASN A 58 8.96 12.44 2.08
C ASN A 58 7.63 12.49 2.89
N GLY A 59 7.72 12.93 4.15
CA GLY A 59 6.57 13.09 5.05
C GLY A 59 6.07 11.79 5.69
N LYS A 60 6.85 10.71 5.64
CA LYS A 60 6.56 9.45 6.36
C LYS A 60 6.97 9.53 7.83
N THR A 61 6.35 8.73 8.68
CA THR A 61 6.58 8.75 10.14
C THR A 61 7.27 7.50 10.71
N GLY A 62 7.94 6.70 9.88
CA GLY A 62 8.63 5.47 10.30
C GLY A 62 7.86 4.19 9.94
N CYS A 63 8.52 3.03 10.04
CA CYS A 63 7.92 1.71 9.84
C CYS A 63 7.04 1.29 11.03
N GLY A 64 6.21 0.26 10.85
CA GLY A 64 5.36 -0.27 11.94
C GLY A 64 4.00 0.39 12.02
N PHE A 65 3.55 1.02 10.93
CA PHE A 65 2.17 1.49 10.85
C PHE A 65 1.22 0.29 10.79
N ASN A 66 0.30 0.24 11.75
CA ASN A 66 -0.88 -0.62 11.73
C ASN A 66 -2.10 0.28 11.64
N ASP A 67 -2.85 0.16 10.55
CA ASP A 67 -3.97 1.04 10.24
C ASP A 67 -5.20 0.69 11.10
N PRO A 68 -5.72 1.62 11.94
CA PRO A 68 -6.92 1.37 12.73
C PRO A 68 -8.19 1.24 11.86
N ASN A 69 -8.15 1.68 10.62
CA ASN A 69 -9.22 1.62 9.62
C ASN A 69 -8.90 0.61 8.50
N ALA A 70 -8.11 -0.42 8.79
CA ALA A 70 -7.65 -1.39 7.80
C ALA A 70 -8.79 -1.97 6.94
N ALA A 71 -9.95 -2.27 7.53
CA ALA A 71 -11.10 -2.81 6.80
C ALA A 71 -11.60 -1.85 5.71
N GLN A 72 -11.71 -0.56 6.04
CA GLN A 72 -12.15 0.48 5.09
C GLN A 72 -11.12 0.69 3.98
N VAL A 73 -9.82 0.71 4.31
CA VAL A 73 -8.73 0.87 3.35
C VAL A 73 -8.68 -0.31 2.37
N ILE A 74 -8.84 -1.54 2.86
CA ILE A 74 -8.90 -2.74 2.02
C ILE A 74 -10.12 -2.69 1.08
N ALA A 75 -11.28 -2.23 1.58
CA ALA A 75 -12.47 -2.08 0.75
C ALA A 75 -12.27 -1.03 -0.35
N ALA A 76 -11.68 0.12 -0.03
CA ALA A 76 -11.33 1.15 -1.00
C ALA A 76 -10.32 0.64 -2.05
N ALA A 77 -9.33 -0.15 -1.62
CA ALA A 77 -8.38 -0.77 -2.53
C ALA A 77 -9.07 -1.76 -3.48
N LYS A 78 -10.01 -2.57 -3.01
CA LYS A 78 -10.83 -3.45 -3.87
C LYS A 78 -11.68 -2.66 -4.87
N ALA A 79 -12.25 -1.53 -4.46
CA ALA A 79 -12.98 -0.64 -5.37
C ALA A 79 -12.05 -0.06 -6.45
N GLN A 80 -10.85 0.36 -6.06
CA GLN A 80 -9.82 0.83 -6.99
C GLN A 80 -9.45 -0.25 -8.02
N VAL A 81 -9.34 -1.50 -7.58
CA VAL A 81 -9.06 -2.65 -8.44
C VAL A 81 -10.15 -2.86 -9.49
N ALA A 82 -11.42 -2.66 -9.12
CA ALA A 82 -12.54 -2.74 -10.04
C ALA A 82 -12.49 -1.60 -11.08
N GLN A 83 -12.16 -0.38 -10.65
CA GLN A 83 -12.01 0.79 -11.54
C GLN A 83 -10.86 0.63 -12.54
N GLN A 84 -9.77 -0.03 -12.14
CA GLN A 84 -8.61 -0.27 -13.01
C GLN A 84 -8.89 -1.26 -14.14
N GLY A 85 -10.03 -1.96 -14.12
CA GLY A 85 -10.52 -2.69 -15.28
C GLY A 85 -9.61 -3.82 -15.78
N PHE A 86 -8.73 -4.41 -14.94
CA PHE A 86 -7.94 -5.57 -15.38
C PHE A 86 -8.88 -6.77 -15.61
N LYS A 87 -9.44 -6.86 -16.82
CA LYS A 87 -10.01 -8.09 -17.34
C LYS A 87 -8.85 -9.06 -17.49
N ARG A 88 -8.92 -10.17 -16.75
CA ARG A 88 -8.01 -11.30 -16.93
C ARG A 88 -8.29 -11.89 -18.32
N VAL A 89 -7.61 -11.39 -19.35
CA VAL A 89 -7.64 -11.99 -20.67
C VAL A 89 -6.84 -13.28 -20.61
N VAL A 90 -7.54 -14.42 -20.68
CA VAL A 90 -6.90 -15.71 -20.92
C VAL A 90 -6.42 -15.66 -22.36
N ARG A 91 -5.12 -15.47 -22.59
CA ARG A 91 -4.54 -15.72 -23.91
C ARG A 91 -4.61 -17.22 -24.13
N LYS A 92 -5.52 -17.67 -25.00
CA LYS A 92 -5.39 -18.98 -25.63
C LYS A 92 -4.17 -18.90 -26.54
N GLU A 93 -3.24 -19.83 -26.33
CA GLU A 93 -2.06 -20.05 -27.15
C GLU A 93 -2.45 -20.34 -28.61
#